data_AF-A0A7S1XUQ3-F1
#
_entry.id   AF-A0A7S1XUQ3-F1
#
_cell.length_a   1.000
_cell.length_b   1.000
_cell.length_c   1.000
_cell.angle_alpha   90.00
_cell.angle_beta   90.00
_cell.angle_gamma   90.00
#
_symmetry.space_group_name_H-M   'P 1'
#
loop_
_entity.id
_entity.type
_entity.pdbx_description
1 polymer ?
#
loop_
_entity_poly.entity_id
_entity_poly.type
_entity_poly.pdbx_seq_one_letter_code
_entity_poly.pdbx_strand_id
1 'polypeptide(L)'
;MGELRIAAAALLLGLLGLGKGAVDPWDDADLPGMVGDARGLPNMPFTVDTNRVADGISSTSPYSVSSPSFPSYFDALSNDLGGRRDHAALLAASREEQGIAEYGAGGSARENAYVDMVARENASADPFGTKPSRTFTVHASQEWNPSSMAIQDGVTYKISVEAGASWSDGGIAADTTGYETMYNARKHCFTANDKCYKHLKQRRRFKHAQWFELVCGVADSSWQLYDVAFEKDRYMPLREDRIVETLFAVGAERTLVAQHTGELICFANDAQGGYFNNFGSVNVTVTREDWPPAAPTLIYQDQR
;
A
#
# COMPACT_ATOMS: atom_id res chain seq x y z
N MET A 1 -92.93 -27.75 -24.97
CA MET A 1 -92.36 -28.49 -26.14
C MET A 1 -91.37 -27.52 -26.76
N GLY A 2 -90.09 -27.59 -26.39
CA GLY A 2 -89.03 -28.26 -27.18
C GLY A 2 -88.68 -27.35 -28.36
N GLU A 3 -87.49 -26.79 -28.57
CA GLU A 3 -86.12 -27.28 -28.48
C GLU A 3 -85.20 -26.04 -28.73
N LEU A 4 -84.09 -25.87 -28.00
CA LEU A 4 -82.71 -26.15 -28.43
C LEU A 4 -81.99 -25.00 -29.19
N ARG A 5 -80.71 -24.83 -28.81
CA ARG A 5 -79.54 -24.25 -29.53
C ARG A 5 -79.13 -22.82 -29.16
N ILE A 6 -77.85 -22.43 -29.08
CA ILE A 6 -76.51 -23.07 -29.08
C ILE A 6 -75.56 -21.98 -28.51
N ALA A 7 -74.52 -22.42 -27.80
CA ALA A 7 -73.22 -21.81 -27.51
C ALA A 7 -72.95 -20.30 -27.71
N ALA A 8 -72.38 -19.67 -26.67
CA ALA A 8 -71.20 -18.81 -26.81
C ALA A 8 -70.51 -18.65 -25.45
N ALA A 9 -69.39 -19.36 -25.27
CA ALA A 9 -68.45 -19.14 -24.20
C ALA A 9 -67.43 -18.07 -24.64
N ALA A 10 -67.35 -16.95 -23.91
CA ALA A 10 -66.25 -15.99 -23.95
C ALA A 10 -65.77 -15.89 -22.48
N LEU A 11 -64.70 -16.57 -22.08
CA LEU A 11 -63.29 -16.29 -22.35
C LEU A 11 -62.86 -14.89 -21.88
N LEU A 12 -62.57 -14.76 -20.58
CA LEU A 12 -61.66 -13.74 -20.04
C LEU A 12 -61.32 -14.06 -18.57
N LEU A 13 -60.48 -15.08 -18.35
CA LEU A 13 -59.77 -15.24 -17.09
C LEU A 13 -58.44 -14.49 -17.21
N GLY A 14 -58.29 -13.44 -16.40
CA GLY A 14 -57.10 -12.62 -16.30
C GLY A 14 -55.92 -13.41 -15.73
N LEU A 15 -54.94 -13.67 -16.57
CA LEU A 15 -53.56 -13.93 -16.18
C LEU A 15 -52.80 -12.60 -16.21
N LEU A 16 -52.97 -11.78 -15.18
CA LEU A 16 -52.01 -10.74 -14.85
C LEU A 16 -50.83 -11.41 -14.16
N GLY A 17 -49.95 -12.00 -14.98
CA GLY A 17 -48.58 -12.23 -14.57
C GLY A 17 -47.96 -10.88 -14.27
N LEU A 18 -47.71 -10.60 -12.99
CA LEU A 18 -46.78 -9.56 -12.57
C LEU A 18 -45.42 -9.92 -13.18
N GLY A 19 -45.16 -9.40 -14.38
CA GLY A 19 -43.83 -9.34 -14.92
C GLY A 19 -42.99 -8.60 -13.89
N LYS A 20 -42.10 -9.32 -13.20
CA LYS A 20 -40.93 -8.68 -12.61
C LYS A 20 -40.26 -7.98 -13.79
N GLY A 21 -40.44 -6.66 -13.87
CA GLY A 21 -39.76 -5.84 -14.86
C GLY A 21 -38.30 -6.23 -14.84
N ALA A 22 -37.71 -6.42 -16.02
CA ALA A 22 -36.28 -6.61 -16.12
C ALA A 22 -35.64 -5.46 -15.34
N VAL A 23 -34.99 -5.81 -14.22
CA VAL A 23 -34.20 -4.85 -13.45
C VAL A 23 -33.18 -4.31 -14.44
N ASP A 24 -33.20 -3.00 -14.67
CA ASP A 24 -32.23 -2.37 -15.55
C ASP A 24 -30.86 -2.66 -14.94
N PRO A 25 -29.98 -3.45 -15.61
CA PRO A 25 -28.67 -3.75 -15.07
C PRO A 25 -27.78 -2.50 -14.92
N TRP A 26 -28.28 -1.33 -15.34
CA TRP A 26 -27.68 -0.02 -15.21
C TRP A 26 -28.43 0.92 -14.25
N ASP A 27 -29.37 0.41 -13.44
CA ASP A 27 -29.96 1.20 -12.37
C ASP A 27 -28.86 1.54 -11.34
N ASP A 28 -28.54 2.83 -11.22
CA ASP A 28 -27.52 3.36 -10.30
C ASP A 28 -27.75 2.93 -8.85
N ALA A 29 -28.98 2.53 -8.50
CA ALA A 29 -29.32 2.00 -7.19
C ALA A 29 -28.71 0.61 -6.90
N ASP A 30 -28.36 -0.18 -7.91
CA ASP A 30 -27.84 -1.55 -7.75
C ASP A 30 -26.36 -1.69 -8.13
N LEU A 31 -25.70 -0.59 -8.52
CA LEU A 31 -24.28 -0.58 -8.85
C LEU A 31 -23.40 -0.66 -7.59
N PRO A 32 -22.29 -1.41 -7.63
CA PRO A 32 -21.28 -1.39 -6.57
C PRO A 32 -20.79 0.03 -6.29
N GLY A 33 -20.85 0.44 -5.04
CA GLY A 33 -20.46 1.76 -4.58
C GLY A 33 -21.52 2.86 -4.63
N MET A 34 -22.80 2.48 -4.76
CA MET A 34 -23.93 3.41 -4.60
C MET A 34 -24.09 3.91 -3.14
N VAL A 35 -24.92 4.94 -2.93
CA VAL A 35 -25.03 5.70 -1.66
C VAL A 35 -25.45 4.84 -0.45
N GLY A 36 -25.91 3.60 -0.66
CA GLY A 36 -26.22 2.61 0.38
C GLY A 36 -25.33 1.37 0.43
N ASP A 37 -24.26 1.27 -0.38
CA ASP A 37 -23.43 0.06 -0.42
C ASP A 37 -22.73 -0.14 0.94
N ALA A 38 -23.05 -1.25 1.61
CA ALA A 38 -22.50 -1.61 2.91
C ALA A 38 -20.96 -1.78 2.88
N ARG A 39 -20.38 -2.05 1.70
CA ARG A 39 -18.93 -2.12 1.49
C ARG A 39 -18.27 -0.75 1.39
N GLY A 40 -19.06 0.31 1.18
CA GLY A 40 -18.55 1.69 1.10
C GLY A 40 -17.72 2.01 -0.15
N LEU A 41 -17.76 1.16 -1.19
CA LEU A 41 -17.01 1.37 -2.44
C LEU A 41 -17.42 2.69 -3.13
N PRO A 42 -16.54 3.35 -3.90
CA PRO A 42 -16.95 4.42 -4.81
C PRO A 42 -17.72 3.82 -6.00
N ASN A 43 -18.75 4.52 -6.49
CA ASN A 43 -19.38 4.20 -7.77
C ASN A 43 -18.34 4.45 -8.88
N MET A 44 -17.56 3.42 -9.17
CA MET A 44 -16.60 3.41 -10.26
C MET A 44 -17.28 2.70 -11.43
N PRO A 45 -17.29 3.26 -12.66
CA PRO A 45 -17.92 2.64 -13.83
C PRO A 45 -17.32 1.28 -14.22
N PHE A 46 -16.27 0.82 -13.52
CA PHE A 46 -15.66 -0.49 -13.66
C PHE A 46 -15.35 -1.06 -12.28
N THR A 47 -16.28 -1.80 -11.68
CA THR A 47 -15.91 -2.73 -10.61
C THR A 47 -15.51 -4.06 -11.22
N VAL A 48 -14.21 -4.31 -11.26
CA VAL A 48 -13.73 -5.68 -11.44
C VAL A 48 -13.97 -6.41 -10.12
N ASP A 49 -15.01 -7.22 -10.09
CA ASP A 49 -15.25 -8.21 -9.04
C ASP A 49 -14.15 -9.27 -9.12
N THR A 50 -12.97 -8.95 -8.59
CA THR A 50 -11.89 -9.91 -8.46
C THR A 50 -12.10 -10.65 -7.16
N ASN A 51 -12.69 -11.85 -7.23
CA ASN A 51 -12.65 -12.87 -6.15
C ASN A 51 -11.21 -13.37 -5.87
N ARG A 52 -10.20 -12.51 -5.96
CA ARG A 52 -8.76 -12.81 -5.87
C ARG A 52 -8.06 -11.73 -5.06
N VAL A 53 -7.21 -12.17 -4.13
CA VAL A 53 -6.48 -11.34 -3.17
C VAL A 53 -5.43 -10.51 -3.91
N ALA A 54 -5.83 -9.31 -4.33
CA ALA A 54 -4.94 -8.22 -4.75
C ALA A 54 -4.15 -7.71 -3.53
N ASP A 55 -2.85 -7.40 -3.68
CA ASP A 55 -2.00 -6.91 -2.58
C ASP A 55 -2.43 -5.53 -2.05
N GLY A 56 -3.28 -4.82 -2.78
CA GLY A 56 -3.95 -3.64 -2.28
C GLY A 56 -3.13 -2.38 -2.15
N ILE A 57 -1.84 -2.48 -2.44
CA ILE A 57 -0.90 -1.37 -2.40
C ILE A 57 -0.37 -1.08 -3.82
N SER A 58 -0.30 -2.07 -4.71
CA SER A 58 0.27 -1.89 -6.06
C SER A 58 -0.63 -2.26 -7.24
N SER A 59 -1.62 -3.12 -7.02
CA SER A 59 -2.18 -3.90 -8.13
C SER A 59 -3.41 -3.31 -8.83
N THR A 60 -3.64 -2.01 -8.80
CA THR A 60 -4.66 -1.37 -9.66
C THR A 60 -4.01 -0.38 -10.61
N SER A 61 -3.52 -0.88 -11.74
CA SER A 61 -3.38 -0.02 -12.93
C SER A 61 -4.79 0.35 -13.40
N PRO A 62 -5.19 1.63 -13.37
CA PRO A 62 -6.54 2.02 -13.75
C PRO A 62 -6.80 1.97 -15.27
N TYR A 63 -5.84 1.49 -16.09
CA TYR A 63 -5.84 1.72 -17.54
C TYR A 63 -5.72 0.48 -18.45
N SER A 64 -5.85 -0.76 -17.98
CA SER A 64 -5.84 -1.93 -18.91
C SER A 64 -7.03 -2.87 -18.77
N VAL A 65 -7.78 -3.04 -19.86
CA VAL A 65 -8.95 -3.94 -20.01
C VAL A 65 -8.60 -5.42 -20.19
N SER A 66 -7.33 -5.76 -20.38
CA SER A 66 -6.86 -7.13 -20.31
C SER A 66 -6.41 -7.39 -18.88
N SER A 67 -7.15 -8.20 -18.12
CA SER A 67 -6.75 -8.60 -16.77
C SER A 67 -5.82 -9.82 -16.89
N PRO A 68 -4.47 -9.66 -16.90
CA PRO A 68 -3.60 -10.81 -16.72
C PRO A 68 -3.92 -11.43 -15.37
N SER A 69 -3.87 -12.75 -15.27
CA SER A 69 -4.04 -13.48 -14.02
C SER A 69 -3.12 -12.89 -12.94
N PHE A 70 -3.68 -12.08 -12.04
CA PHE A 70 -2.93 -11.54 -10.93
C PHE A 70 -2.63 -12.66 -9.92
N PRO A 71 -1.39 -12.75 -9.41
CA PRO A 71 -1.03 -13.72 -8.39
C PRO A 71 -1.77 -13.39 -7.09
N SER A 72 -2.23 -14.40 -6.38
CA SER A 72 -2.65 -14.23 -4.99
C SER A 72 -1.41 -14.10 -4.11
N TYR A 73 -1.24 -12.96 -3.47
CA TYR A 73 -0.17 -12.76 -2.50
C TYR A 73 -0.59 -13.41 -1.18
N PHE A 74 0.07 -14.51 -0.82
CA PHE A 74 -0.12 -15.13 0.49
C PHE A 74 0.46 -14.21 1.57
N ASP A 75 -0.25 -14.04 2.69
CA ASP A 75 0.17 -13.29 3.90
C ASP A 75 0.31 -11.76 3.76
N ALA A 76 -0.34 -11.14 2.78
CA ALA A 76 -0.35 -9.68 2.65
C ALA A 76 -1.24 -8.98 3.69
N LEU A 77 -0.90 -7.73 4.03
CA LEU A 77 -1.84 -6.78 4.65
C LEU A 77 -3.20 -6.92 3.95
N SER A 78 -4.25 -7.16 4.73
CA SER A 78 -5.59 -7.33 4.16
C SER A 78 -5.94 -6.07 3.37
N ASN A 79 -6.21 -6.25 2.08
CA ASN A 79 -6.58 -5.18 1.16
C ASN A 79 -8.06 -4.75 1.35
N ASP A 80 -8.77 -5.36 2.28
CA ASP A 80 -10.05 -4.81 2.67
C ASP A 80 -9.88 -3.44 3.33
N LEU A 81 -10.96 -2.66 3.33
CA LEU A 81 -10.96 -1.35 3.98
C LEU A 81 -10.56 -1.46 5.47
N GLY A 82 -10.85 -2.59 6.11
CA GLY A 82 -10.43 -2.92 7.46
C GLY A 82 -8.92 -2.89 7.63
N GLY A 83 -8.17 -3.68 6.85
CA GLY A 83 -6.72 -3.76 6.95
C GLY A 83 -6.02 -2.43 6.69
N ARG A 84 -6.52 -1.62 5.74
CA ARG A 84 -5.96 -0.27 5.51
C ARG A 84 -6.21 0.68 6.66
N ARG A 85 -7.42 0.69 7.21
CA ARG A 85 -7.76 1.50 8.39
C ARG A 85 -6.90 1.09 9.58
N ASP A 86 -6.76 -0.21 9.81
CA ASP A 86 -5.99 -0.74 10.93
C ASP A 86 -4.50 -0.39 10.78
N HIS A 87 -3.95 -0.45 9.55
CA HIS A 87 -2.59 -0.01 9.25
C HIS A 87 -2.41 1.51 9.44
N ALA A 88 -3.37 2.31 8.99
CA ALA A 88 -3.35 3.76 9.20
C ALA A 88 -3.39 4.12 10.69
N ALA A 89 -4.12 3.37 11.51
CA ALA A 89 -4.13 3.53 12.96
C ALA A 89 -2.77 3.19 13.58
N LEU A 90 -2.07 2.15 13.11
CA LEU A 90 -0.72 1.83 13.55
C LEU A 90 0.28 2.95 13.19
N LEU A 91 0.18 3.51 11.98
CA LEU A 91 1.01 4.64 11.55
C LEU A 91 0.71 5.90 12.38
N ALA A 92 -0.56 6.18 12.68
CA ALA A 92 -0.96 7.29 13.54
C ALA A 92 -0.42 7.14 14.96
N ALA A 93 -0.46 5.93 15.53
CA ALA A 93 0.14 5.65 16.83
C ALA A 93 1.67 5.87 16.81
N SER A 94 2.36 5.43 15.75
CA SER A 94 3.80 5.68 15.58
C SER A 94 4.12 7.18 15.47
N ARG A 95 3.25 7.97 14.82
CA ARG A 95 3.37 9.44 14.76
C ARG A 95 3.25 10.07 16.15
N GLU A 96 2.23 9.67 16.90
CA GLU A 96 1.97 10.16 18.25
C GLU A 96 3.12 9.81 19.22
N GLU A 97 3.60 8.57 19.18
CA GLU A 97 4.75 8.08 19.97
C GLU A 97 5.99 8.94 19.74
N GLN A 98 6.26 9.27 18.47
CA GLN A 98 7.46 9.99 18.07
C GLN A 98 7.33 11.52 18.07
N GLY A 99 6.14 12.07 18.33
CA GLY A 99 5.87 13.50 18.22
C GLY A 99 5.98 14.03 16.77
N ILE A 100 5.61 13.21 15.78
CA ILE A 100 5.67 13.54 14.35
C ILE A 100 4.28 13.96 13.88
N ALA A 101 4.16 15.16 13.32
CA ALA A 101 2.91 15.59 12.69
C ALA A 101 2.70 14.94 11.30
N GLU A 102 1.47 15.00 10.81
CA GLU A 102 1.10 14.47 9.49
C GLU A 102 1.87 15.12 8.34
N TYR A 103 1.94 14.43 7.20
CA TYR A 103 2.52 14.98 5.98
C TYR A 103 1.82 16.28 5.58
N GLY A 104 2.59 17.31 5.23
CA GLY A 104 2.06 18.63 4.88
C GLY A 104 1.57 19.47 6.07
N ALA A 105 1.64 18.96 7.31
CA ALA A 105 1.27 19.73 8.49
C ALA A 105 2.17 20.98 8.63
N GLY A 106 1.54 22.12 8.94
CA GLY A 106 2.23 23.39 9.18
C GLY A 106 3.10 23.38 10.44
N GLY A 107 3.95 24.40 10.60
CA GLY A 107 4.91 24.47 11.72
C GLY A 107 4.26 24.38 13.10
N SER A 108 3.10 25.00 13.30
CA SER A 108 2.34 24.93 14.56
C SER A 108 1.91 23.50 14.93
N ALA A 109 1.41 22.72 13.97
CA ALA A 109 1.02 21.33 14.22
C ALA A 109 2.24 20.44 14.54
N ARG A 110 3.39 20.69 13.90
CA ARG A 110 4.66 20.01 14.23
C ARG A 110 5.15 20.34 15.63
N GLU A 111 5.08 21.61 16.02
CA GLU A 111 5.44 22.06 17.36
C GLU A 111 4.53 21.43 18.42
N ASN A 112 3.21 21.45 18.20
CA ASN A 112 2.26 20.82 19.13
C ASN A 112 2.52 19.32 19.28
N ALA A 113 2.72 18.59 18.19
CA ALA A 113 3.03 17.15 18.25
C ALA A 113 4.31 16.86 19.06
N TYR A 114 5.34 17.70 18.92
CA TYR A 114 6.54 17.60 19.73
C TYR A 114 6.27 17.91 21.21
N VAL A 115 5.57 19.00 21.51
CA VAL A 115 5.25 19.41 22.88
C VAL A 115 4.42 18.34 23.60
N ASP A 116 3.42 17.77 22.91
CA ASP A 116 2.56 16.72 23.45
C ASP A 116 3.37 15.45 23.76
N MET A 117 4.27 15.05 22.85
CA MET A 117 5.18 13.93 23.08
C MET A 117 6.11 14.20 24.28
N VAL A 118 6.74 15.38 24.36
CA VAL A 118 7.63 15.72 25.49
C VAL A 118 6.87 15.77 26.81
N ALA A 119 5.65 16.31 26.82
CA ALA A 119 4.80 16.35 28.02
C ALA A 119 4.45 14.93 28.49
N ARG A 120 4.14 14.02 27.56
CA ARG A 120 3.89 12.60 27.85
C ARG A 120 5.14 11.90 28.38
N GLU A 121 6.29 12.09 27.75
CA GLU A 121 7.55 11.47 28.17
C GLU A 121 8.03 11.99 29.54
N ASN A 122 7.86 13.28 29.82
CA ASN A 122 8.20 13.84 31.14
C ASN A 122 7.28 13.33 32.27
N ALA A 123 6.08 12.84 31.94
CA ALA A 123 5.18 12.19 32.88
C ALA A 123 5.50 10.69 33.07
N SER A 124 6.37 10.10 32.24
CA SER A 124 6.82 8.71 32.35
C SER A 124 7.82 8.54 33.50
N ALA A 125 7.88 7.31 34.03
CA ALA A 125 8.89 6.94 35.04
C ALA A 125 10.32 6.86 34.45
N ASP A 126 10.43 6.67 33.13
CA ASP A 126 11.69 6.63 32.37
C ASP A 126 11.55 7.56 31.15
N PRO A 127 11.81 8.87 31.31
CA PRO A 127 11.62 9.83 30.24
C PRO A 127 12.44 9.48 29.01
N PHE A 128 11.78 9.38 27.86
CA PHE A 128 12.36 9.04 26.57
C PHE A 128 12.91 7.61 26.44
N GLY A 129 12.76 6.74 27.45
CA GLY A 129 13.07 5.31 27.43
C GLY A 129 13.98 4.81 26.29
N THR A 130 13.47 3.91 25.45
CA THR A 130 14.19 3.37 24.29
C THR A 130 13.91 4.15 23.02
N LYS A 131 14.91 4.22 22.13
CA LYS A 131 14.74 4.82 20.80
C LYS A 131 13.56 4.16 20.06
N PRO A 132 12.65 4.94 19.45
CA PRO A 132 11.56 4.40 18.63
C PRO A 132 12.12 3.50 17.54
N SER A 133 11.65 2.25 17.52
CA SER A 133 12.12 1.23 16.60
C SER A 133 10.96 0.32 16.18
N ARG A 134 10.96 -0.09 14.92
CA ARG A 134 9.95 -0.97 14.34
C ARG A 134 10.60 -2.00 13.45
N THR A 135 10.32 -3.27 13.72
CA THR A 135 10.66 -4.38 12.83
C THR A 135 9.42 -4.78 12.03
N PHE A 136 9.58 -4.93 10.73
CA PHE A 136 8.52 -5.39 9.83
C PHE A 136 9.09 -6.30 8.75
N THR A 137 8.21 -7.14 8.19
CA THR A 137 8.59 -8.12 7.17
C THR A 137 8.43 -7.52 5.78
N VAL A 138 9.47 -7.62 4.96
CA VAL A 138 9.43 -7.28 3.53
C VAL A 138 9.34 -8.57 2.74
N HIS A 139 8.19 -8.85 2.15
CA HIS A 139 7.95 -10.00 1.30
C HIS A 139 8.44 -9.69 -0.12
N ALA A 140 9.27 -10.57 -0.69
CA ALA A 140 9.82 -10.39 -2.03
C ALA A 140 8.76 -10.45 -3.13
N SER A 141 7.61 -11.07 -2.83
CA SER A 141 6.45 -11.13 -3.71
C SER A 141 5.56 -9.90 -3.62
N GLN A 142 5.78 -8.96 -2.68
CA GLN A 142 4.96 -7.76 -2.57
C GLN A 142 5.67 -6.56 -3.17
N GLU A 143 4.93 -5.78 -3.96
CA GLU A 143 5.45 -4.57 -4.58
C GLU A 143 5.72 -3.45 -3.57
N TRP A 144 4.99 -3.44 -2.45
CA TRP A 144 5.12 -2.43 -1.41
C TRP A 144 4.87 -3.06 -0.03
N ASN A 145 5.82 -2.91 0.89
CA ASN A 145 5.74 -3.43 2.26
C ASN A 145 5.82 -2.24 3.22
N PRO A 146 4.69 -1.72 3.71
CA PRO A 146 4.66 -0.55 4.58
C PRO A 146 4.97 -0.94 6.04
N SER A 147 5.81 -0.17 6.71
CA SER A 147 6.41 -0.52 8.01
C SER A 147 5.55 -0.20 9.25
N SER A 148 4.53 0.63 9.08
CA SER A 148 3.84 1.40 10.12
C SER A 148 4.77 2.30 10.95
N MET A 149 6.01 2.57 10.50
CA MET A 149 6.94 3.49 11.15
C MET A 149 6.84 4.87 10.54
N ALA A 150 6.51 5.87 11.36
CA ALA A 150 6.52 7.26 10.94
C ALA A 150 7.95 7.79 10.77
N ILE A 151 8.21 8.41 9.62
CA ILE A 151 9.47 9.06 9.25
C ILE A 151 9.25 10.57 9.17
N GLN A 152 10.17 11.35 9.72
CA GLN A 152 10.12 12.81 9.72
C GLN A 152 11.30 13.39 8.93
N ASP A 153 11.02 14.34 8.03
CA ASP A 153 12.02 15.12 7.32
C ASP A 153 13.04 15.79 8.27
N GLY A 154 14.33 15.73 7.91
CA GLY A 154 15.45 16.24 8.69
C GLY A 154 15.94 15.34 9.82
N VAL A 155 15.24 14.23 10.13
CA VAL A 155 15.61 13.32 11.22
C VAL A 155 16.48 12.17 10.70
N THR A 156 17.42 11.70 11.53
CA THR A 156 18.31 10.57 11.20
C THR A 156 17.67 9.24 11.60
N TYR A 157 17.65 8.30 10.66
CA TYR A 157 17.18 6.93 10.86
C TYR A 157 18.24 5.92 10.47
N LYS A 158 18.30 4.82 11.22
CA LYS A 158 19.07 3.62 10.90
C LYS A 158 18.12 2.51 10.46
N ILE A 159 18.37 1.97 9.28
CA ILE A 159 17.65 0.83 8.70
C ILE A 159 18.62 -0.34 8.63
N SER A 160 18.27 -1.47 9.23
CA SER A 160 19.10 -2.67 9.25
C SER A 160 18.27 -3.91 8.94
N VAL A 161 18.83 -4.82 8.15
CA VAL A 161 18.21 -6.11 7.85
C VAL A 161 18.80 -7.20 8.75
N GLU A 162 17.98 -8.18 9.12
CA GLU A 162 18.44 -9.37 9.82
C GLU A 162 19.57 -10.09 9.05
N ALA A 163 20.63 -10.50 9.77
CA ALA A 163 21.78 -11.14 9.16
C ALA A 163 21.40 -12.49 8.52
N GLY A 164 21.91 -12.75 7.30
CA GLY A 164 21.62 -13.98 6.56
C GLY A 164 20.23 -14.01 5.91
N ALA A 165 19.46 -12.93 5.97
CA ALA A 165 18.20 -12.81 5.25
C ALA A 165 18.43 -12.91 3.74
N SER A 166 17.58 -13.69 3.06
CA SER A 166 17.65 -13.91 1.62
C SER A 166 16.27 -14.14 1.03
N TRP A 167 16.16 -13.86 -0.26
CA TRP A 167 14.96 -14.06 -1.06
C TRP A 167 15.34 -14.55 -2.47
N SER A 168 14.35 -14.88 -3.29
CA SER A 168 14.56 -15.50 -4.60
C SER A 168 13.75 -14.81 -5.68
N ASP A 169 14.41 -14.47 -6.79
CA ASP A 169 13.84 -13.90 -8.02
C ASP A 169 13.72 -14.98 -9.08
N GLY A 170 12.54 -15.58 -9.23
CA GLY A 170 12.33 -16.57 -10.28
C GLY A 170 13.33 -17.74 -10.28
N GLY A 171 13.85 -18.11 -9.10
CA GLY A 171 14.89 -19.13 -8.93
C GLY A 171 16.34 -18.60 -8.88
N ILE A 172 16.55 -17.29 -8.91
CA ILE A 172 17.83 -16.64 -8.63
C ILE A 172 17.85 -16.28 -7.14
N ALA A 173 18.68 -16.97 -6.35
CA ALA A 173 18.90 -16.60 -4.96
C ALA A 173 19.61 -15.24 -4.88
N ALA A 174 19.11 -14.36 -4.02
CA ALA A 174 19.65 -13.04 -3.77
C ALA A 174 19.57 -12.71 -2.28
N ASP A 175 20.52 -11.92 -1.79
CA ASP A 175 20.40 -11.26 -0.49
C ASP A 175 19.81 -9.86 -0.67
N THR A 176 19.80 -9.05 0.39
CA THR A 176 19.26 -7.69 0.32
C THR A 176 20.14 -6.71 -0.44
N THR A 177 21.37 -7.07 -0.80
CA THR A 177 22.25 -6.26 -1.67
C THR A 177 21.97 -6.51 -3.16
N GLY A 178 21.16 -7.52 -3.47
CA GLY A 178 20.72 -7.83 -4.82
C GLY A 178 21.80 -8.52 -5.65
N TYR A 179 21.64 -8.48 -6.97
CA TYR A 179 22.58 -9.07 -7.91
C TYR A 179 22.71 -8.27 -9.20
N GLU A 180 23.88 -8.41 -9.84
CA GLU A 180 24.17 -7.77 -11.11
C GLU A 180 23.64 -8.59 -12.28
N THR A 181 23.29 -7.88 -13.36
CA THR A 181 22.90 -8.50 -14.62
C THR A 181 23.70 -7.91 -15.75
N MET A 182 24.03 -8.75 -16.74
CA MET A 182 24.76 -8.32 -17.93
C MET A 182 24.09 -8.85 -19.19
N TYR A 183 24.10 -8.06 -20.26
CA TYR A 183 23.61 -8.52 -21.55
C TYR A 183 24.68 -9.36 -22.26
N ASN A 184 24.38 -10.64 -22.51
CA ASN A 184 25.24 -11.54 -23.26
C ASN A 184 24.88 -11.48 -24.75
N ALA A 185 25.69 -10.80 -25.55
CA ALA A 185 25.46 -10.62 -26.98
C ALA A 185 25.44 -11.94 -27.78
N ARG A 186 26.23 -12.95 -27.37
CA ARG A 186 26.28 -14.26 -28.06
C ARG A 186 25.01 -15.08 -27.83
N LYS A 187 24.44 -15.01 -26.62
CA LYS A 187 23.22 -15.72 -26.24
C LYS A 187 21.95 -14.87 -26.45
N HIS A 188 22.09 -13.60 -26.83
CA HIS A 188 21.01 -12.62 -26.98
C HIS A 188 20.08 -12.53 -25.75
N CYS A 189 20.64 -12.61 -24.55
CA CYS A 189 19.89 -12.69 -23.29
C CYS A 189 20.56 -11.85 -22.18
N PHE A 190 19.79 -11.44 -21.18
CA PHE A 190 20.37 -10.95 -19.92
C PHE A 190 20.73 -12.15 -19.05
N THR A 191 21.91 -12.12 -18.46
CA THR A 191 22.42 -13.17 -17.60
C THR A 191 22.59 -12.70 -16.16
N ALA A 192 22.22 -13.57 -15.24
CA ALA A 192 22.54 -13.52 -13.82
C ALA A 192 23.16 -14.88 -13.45
N ASN A 193 24.21 -14.93 -12.64
CA ASN A 193 24.89 -16.19 -12.27
C ASN A 193 25.17 -17.11 -13.50
N ASP A 194 25.69 -16.53 -14.59
CA ASP A 194 25.99 -17.17 -15.89
C ASP A 194 24.81 -17.86 -16.63
N LYS A 195 23.59 -17.73 -16.12
CA LYS A 195 22.38 -18.28 -16.72
C LYS A 195 21.56 -17.20 -17.41
N CYS A 196 20.95 -17.53 -18.54
CA CYS A 196 20.06 -16.62 -19.27
C CYS A 196 18.68 -16.58 -18.61
N TYR A 197 18.16 -15.39 -18.33
CA TYR A 197 16.80 -15.19 -17.85
C TYR A 197 16.05 -14.24 -18.77
N LYS A 198 14.86 -14.64 -19.22
CA LYS A 198 14.05 -13.84 -20.16
C LYS A 198 13.39 -12.63 -19.49
N HIS A 199 13.02 -12.73 -18.21
CA HIS A 199 12.34 -11.67 -17.46
C HIS A 199 13.24 -10.45 -17.21
N LEU A 200 14.56 -10.65 -17.08
CA LEU A 200 15.56 -9.58 -16.91
C LEU A 200 15.69 -8.61 -18.10
N LYS A 201 14.94 -8.82 -19.19
CA LYS A 201 14.78 -7.82 -20.26
C LYS A 201 13.96 -6.61 -19.83
N GLN A 202 13.15 -6.77 -18.78
CA GLN A 202 12.32 -5.70 -18.24
C GLN A 202 13.17 -4.68 -17.48
N ARG A 203 12.59 -3.51 -17.20
CA ARG A 203 13.26 -2.46 -16.44
C ARG A 203 12.99 -2.67 -14.95
N ARG A 204 14.05 -2.63 -14.14
CA ARG A 204 13.96 -2.51 -12.67
C ARG A 204 13.07 -1.32 -12.31
N ARG A 205 12.27 -1.45 -11.25
CA ARG A 205 11.47 -0.33 -10.71
C ARG A 205 12.35 0.83 -10.26
N PHE A 206 13.44 0.54 -9.56
CA PHE A 206 14.45 1.52 -9.21
C PHE A 206 15.75 1.27 -9.98
N LYS A 207 15.98 2.10 -11.02
CA LYS A 207 17.13 1.95 -11.93
C LYS A 207 18.50 2.12 -11.27
N HIS A 208 18.57 2.77 -10.10
CA HIS A 208 19.80 3.11 -9.39
C HIS A 208 20.23 2.07 -8.35
N ALA A 209 19.44 1.01 -8.16
CA ALA A 209 19.77 -0.13 -7.30
C ALA A 209 19.95 -1.40 -8.15
N GLN A 210 20.58 -2.42 -7.58
CA GLN A 210 20.75 -3.73 -8.22
C GLN A 210 19.41 -4.47 -8.34
N TRP A 211 19.38 -5.53 -9.16
CA TRP A 211 18.19 -6.39 -9.19
C TRP A 211 18.00 -7.01 -7.83
N PHE A 212 16.77 -6.99 -7.32
CA PHE A 212 16.42 -7.60 -6.04
C PHE A 212 17.17 -7.02 -4.83
N GLU A 213 17.81 -5.86 -4.97
CA GLU A 213 18.29 -5.09 -3.81
C GLU A 213 17.09 -4.58 -3.00
N LEU A 214 17.22 -4.53 -1.67
CA LEU A 214 16.22 -3.91 -0.81
C LEU A 214 16.21 -2.40 -1.10
N VAL A 215 15.08 -1.92 -1.59
CA VAL A 215 14.82 -0.51 -1.85
C VAL A 215 13.69 -0.05 -0.94
N CYS A 216 13.83 1.15 -0.40
CA CYS A 216 12.80 1.78 0.40
C CYS A 216 12.51 3.18 -0.12
N GLY A 217 11.33 3.69 0.20
CA GLY A 217 10.93 5.08 0.01
C GLY A 217 10.16 5.59 1.23
N VAL A 218 9.91 6.89 1.25
CA VAL A 218 9.11 7.55 2.27
C VAL A 218 7.88 8.18 1.62
N ALA A 219 6.69 7.69 1.97
CA ALA A 219 5.39 8.18 1.49
C ALA A 219 4.28 7.72 2.42
N ASP A 220 3.03 8.17 2.22
CA ASP A 220 1.88 7.59 2.93
C ASP A 220 1.38 6.34 2.20
N SER A 221 1.38 5.18 2.88
CA SER A 221 0.89 3.90 2.30
C SER A 221 -0.61 3.88 2.03
N SER A 222 -1.35 4.74 2.73
CA SER A 222 -2.77 4.97 2.53
C SER A 222 -3.09 6.44 2.77
N TRP A 223 -4.14 6.93 2.12
CA TRP A 223 -4.59 8.31 2.27
C TRP A 223 -6.10 8.38 2.33
N GLN A 224 -6.62 9.36 3.06
CA GLN A 224 -8.06 9.61 3.14
C GLN A 224 -8.48 10.54 2.00
N LEU A 225 -9.56 10.16 1.31
CA LEU A 225 -10.15 11.01 0.27
C LEU A 225 -11.15 11.98 0.93
N TYR A 226 -10.67 13.17 1.29
CA TYR A 226 -11.43 14.20 2.03
C TYR A 226 -12.76 14.59 1.37
N ASP A 227 -12.88 14.48 0.04
CA ASP A 227 -13.98 15.10 -0.71
C ASP A 227 -15.27 14.25 -0.85
N VAL A 228 -15.29 12.97 -0.44
CA VAL A 228 -16.41 12.06 -0.85
C VAL A 228 -17.37 11.58 0.22
N ALA A 229 -17.14 11.86 1.50
CA ALA A 229 -18.15 11.75 2.55
C ALA A 229 -17.55 12.16 3.89
N PHE A 230 -18.13 13.20 4.51
CA PHE A 230 -18.03 13.33 5.96
C PHE A 230 -18.44 11.99 6.59
N GLU A 231 -17.65 11.47 7.52
CA GLU A 231 -17.95 10.27 8.34
C GLU A 231 -17.72 8.88 7.69
N LYS A 232 -17.12 8.76 6.50
CA LYS A 232 -16.68 7.45 5.99
C LYS A 232 -15.16 7.38 5.86
N ASP A 233 -14.55 6.56 6.70
CA ASP A 233 -13.13 6.17 6.65
C ASP A 233 -12.81 5.47 5.31
N ARG A 234 -12.55 6.26 4.27
CA ARG A 234 -12.19 5.78 2.93
C ARG A 234 -10.68 5.88 2.73
N TYR A 235 -9.98 4.81 3.08
CA TYR A 235 -8.55 4.68 2.86
C TYR A 235 -8.24 4.21 1.44
N MET A 236 -7.70 5.13 0.66
CA MET A 236 -7.22 4.91 -0.71
C MET A 236 -5.81 4.30 -0.69
N PRO A 237 -5.45 3.51 -1.74
CA PRO A 237 -4.14 2.88 -1.83
C PRO A 237 -3.02 3.91 -2.04
N LEU A 238 -1.78 3.48 -1.81
CA LEU A 238 -0.55 4.24 -2.05
C LEU A 238 -0.55 4.90 -3.43
N ARG A 239 -0.05 6.13 -3.48
CA ARG A 239 0.21 6.88 -4.71
C ARG A 239 1.64 6.64 -5.18
N GLU A 240 1.83 5.76 -6.16
CA GLU A 240 3.16 5.38 -6.66
C GLU A 240 3.97 6.57 -7.18
N ASP A 241 3.31 7.58 -7.77
CA ASP A 241 3.97 8.80 -8.25
C ASP A 241 4.71 9.55 -7.13
N ARG A 242 4.22 9.46 -5.89
CA ARG A 242 4.80 10.15 -4.74
C ARG A 242 5.98 9.42 -4.13
N ILE A 243 5.95 8.09 -4.11
CA ILE A 243 7.03 7.31 -3.52
C ILE A 243 8.24 7.21 -4.45
N VAL A 244 8.05 7.23 -5.78
CA VAL A 244 9.15 7.10 -6.76
C VAL A 244 10.21 8.18 -6.57
N GLU A 245 9.80 9.40 -6.19
CA GLU A 245 10.72 10.53 -5.94
C GLU A 245 11.56 10.36 -4.66
N THR A 246 11.13 9.49 -3.75
CA THR A 246 11.73 9.31 -2.42
C THR A 246 12.48 7.99 -2.28
N LEU A 247 12.62 7.23 -3.37
CA LEU A 247 13.28 5.92 -3.36
C LEU A 247 14.79 6.02 -3.14
N PHE A 248 15.31 5.11 -2.31
CA PHE A 248 16.74 4.92 -2.08
C PHE A 248 17.06 3.43 -1.85
N ALA A 249 18.28 3.06 -2.25
CA ALA A 249 18.82 1.72 -2.02
C ALA A 249 19.26 1.57 -0.55
N VAL A 250 18.92 0.43 0.07
CA VAL A 250 19.27 0.13 1.46
C VAL A 250 20.36 -0.94 1.54
N GLY A 251 20.23 -2.05 0.81
CA GLY A 251 21.14 -3.18 0.97
C GLY A 251 20.93 -3.89 2.31
N ALA A 252 22.04 -4.17 3.02
CA ALA A 252 22.01 -4.81 4.35
C ALA A 252 21.80 -3.80 5.50
N GLU A 253 22.35 -2.59 5.38
CA GLU A 253 22.25 -1.55 6.40
C GLU A 253 22.38 -0.17 5.74
N ARG A 254 21.56 0.79 6.17
CA ARG A 254 21.61 2.18 5.73
C ARG A 254 21.30 3.12 6.88
N THR A 255 22.16 4.13 7.07
CA THR A 255 21.83 5.31 7.88
C THR A 255 21.57 6.48 6.95
N LEU A 256 20.48 7.22 7.17
CA LEU A 256 20.11 8.37 6.35
C LEU A 256 19.45 9.48 7.16
N VAL A 257 19.61 10.71 6.68
CA VAL A 257 18.78 11.85 7.10
C VAL A 257 17.59 11.91 6.15
N ALA A 258 16.39 11.72 6.68
CA ALA A 258 15.16 11.70 5.89
C ALA A 258 14.97 13.05 5.20
N GLN A 259 14.58 13.02 3.92
CA GLN A 259 14.29 14.22 3.11
C GLN A 259 12.78 14.48 2.96
N HIS A 260 11.96 13.58 3.53
CA HIS A 260 10.52 13.56 3.41
C HIS A 260 9.90 13.05 4.71
N THR A 261 8.68 13.52 5.00
CA THR A 261 7.85 13.01 6.09
C THR A 261 6.84 12.00 5.53
N GLY A 262 6.59 10.91 6.23
CA GLY A 262 5.64 9.87 5.79
C GLY A 262 5.84 8.57 6.55
N GLU A 263 5.70 7.46 5.85
CA GLU A 263 5.97 6.11 6.32
C GLU A 263 7.12 5.50 5.51
N LEU A 264 7.97 4.70 6.16
CA LEU A 264 8.95 3.87 5.45
C LEU A 264 8.25 2.70 4.76
N ILE A 265 8.40 2.59 3.44
CA ILE A 265 7.82 1.52 2.63
C ILE A 265 8.95 0.87 1.83
N CYS A 266 9.10 -0.44 1.92
CA CYS A 266 10.20 -1.17 1.29
C CYS A 266 9.73 -2.28 0.34
N PHE A 267 10.61 -2.69 -0.57
CA PHE A 267 10.35 -3.77 -1.54
C PHE A 267 11.65 -4.36 -2.08
N ALA A 268 11.58 -5.59 -2.62
CA ALA A 268 12.65 -6.19 -3.42
C ALA A 268 12.67 -5.56 -4.82
N ASN A 269 13.80 -4.99 -5.27
CA ASN A 269 13.86 -4.22 -6.52
C ASN A 269 13.79 -5.07 -7.80
N ASP A 270 12.58 -5.46 -8.16
CA ASP A 270 12.27 -6.24 -9.35
C ASP A 270 11.66 -5.34 -10.45
N ALA A 271 11.31 -5.92 -11.59
CA ALA A 271 10.54 -5.29 -12.63
C ALA A 271 9.07 -5.16 -12.22
N GLN A 272 8.40 -4.13 -12.77
CA GLN A 272 6.97 -3.98 -12.59
C GLN A 272 6.22 -5.19 -13.18
N GLY A 273 5.38 -5.83 -12.38
CA GLY A 273 4.71 -7.08 -12.73
C GLY A 273 5.60 -8.33 -12.70
N GLY A 274 6.84 -8.23 -12.20
CA GLY A 274 7.75 -9.36 -11.98
C GLY A 274 7.46 -10.16 -10.71
N TYR A 275 6.74 -9.59 -9.73
CA TYR A 275 6.68 -10.10 -8.36
C TYR A 275 6.04 -11.48 -8.15
N PHE A 276 5.38 -12.02 -9.17
CA PHE A 276 4.61 -13.25 -9.07
C PHE A 276 5.43 -14.53 -8.91
N ASN A 277 6.71 -14.51 -9.31
CA ASN A 277 7.63 -15.63 -9.20
C ASN A 277 8.71 -15.39 -8.13
N ASN A 278 8.48 -14.41 -7.25
CA ASN A 278 9.38 -14.07 -6.17
C ASN A 278 9.02 -14.85 -4.90
N PHE A 279 10.02 -15.28 -4.15
CA PHE A 279 9.84 -16.09 -2.94
C PHE A 279 10.73 -15.60 -1.81
N GLY A 280 10.27 -15.82 -0.58
CA GLY A 280 10.98 -15.43 0.64
C GLY A 280 10.61 -14.04 1.14
N SER A 281 11.19 -13.69 2.27
CA SER A 281 10.99 -12.41 2.95
C SER A 281 12.21 -12.09 3.80
N VAL A 282 12.34 -10.81 4.15
CA VAL A 282 13.42 -10.32 5.02
C VAL A 282 12.83 -9.46 6.13
N ASN A 283 13.39 -9.55 7.34
CA ASN A 283 12.99 -8.71 8.46
C ASN A 283 13.83 -7.43 8.46
N VAL A 284 13.16 -6.28 8.36
CA VAL A 284 13.79 -4.96 8.34
C VAL A 284 13.45 -4.25 9.64
N THR A 285 14.47 -3.75 10.32
CA THR A 285 14.31 -2.91 11.51
C THR A 285 14.69 -1.48 11.16
N VAL A 286 13.79 -0.55 11.41
CA VAL A 286 14.04 0.89 11.32
C VAL A 286 14.04 1.49 12.72
N THR A 287 15.07 2.27 13.03
CA THR A 287 15.27 2.92 14.33
C THR A 287 15.51 4.41 14.12
N ARG A 288 14.79 5.25 14.85
CA ARG A 288 15.07 6.68 14.91
C ARG A 288 16.33 6.90 15.75
N GLU A 289 17.38 7.47 15.16
CA GLU A 289 18.67 7.63 15.85
C GLU A 289 18.73 8.90 16.72
N ASP A 290 18.02 9.94 16.32
CA ASP A 290 17.94 11.21 17.03
C ASP A 290 16.84 11.15 18.11
N TRP A 291 17.20 10.53 19.24
CA TRP A 291 16.31 10.31 20.38
C TRP A 291 17.07 10.43 21.73
N PRO A 292 16.59 11.24 22.69
CA PRO A 292 15.43 12.12 22.59
C PRO A 292 15.62 13.19 21.50
N PRO A 293 14.55 13.59 20.80
CA PRO A 293 14.68 14.55 19.71
C PRO A 293 15.11 15.90 20.26
N ALA A 294 16.03 16.56 19.56
CA ALA A 294 16.41 17.93 19.90
C ALA A 294 15.18 18.85 19.86
N ALA A 295 15.12 19.81 20.79
CA ALA A 295 14.03 20.79 20.79
C ALA A 295 13.99 21.50 19.43
N PRO A 296 12.82 21.53 18.75
CA PRO A 296 12.70 22.25 17.50
C PRO A 296 12.99 23.73 17.77
N THR A 297 13.63 24.40 16.82
CA THR A 297 13.70 25.86 16.86
C THR A 297 12.26 26.38 16.82
N LEU A 298 11.78 26.95 17.93
CA LEU A 298 10.39 27.37 18.09
C LEU A 298 10.14 28.61 17.23
N ILE A 299 9.66 28.40 15.99
CA ILE A 299 9.43 29.53 15.05
C ILE A 299 8.21 30.36 15.48
N TYR A 300 7.22 29.77 16.16
CA TYR A 300 5.93 30.43 16.42
C TYR A 300 5.81 31.11 17.79
N GLN A 301 6.67 30.80 18.77
CA GLN A 301 6.58 31.45 20.09
C GLN A 301 7.15 32.88 20.11
N ASP A 302 8.01 33.23 19.15
CA ASP A 302 8.61 34.57 19.06
C ASP A 302 7.73 35.61 18.32
N GLN A 303 6.52 35.25 17.87
CA GLN A 303 5.62 36.15 17.13
C GLN A 303 4.37 36.62 17.89
N ARG A 304 4.31 36.44 19.22
CA ARG A 304 3.20 36.94 20.07
C ARG A 304 3.55 38.21 20.83
#